data_AF-A0A7C2AL36-F1
#
_entry.id   AF-A0A7C2AL36-F1
#
_cell.length_a   1.000
_cell.length_b   1.000
_cell.length_c   1.000
_cell.angle_alpha   90.00
_cell.angle_beta   90.00
_cell.angle_gamma   90.00
#
_symmetry.space_group_name_H-M   'P 1'
#
loop_
_entity.id
_entity.type
_entity.pdbx_description
1 polymer ?
#
loop_
_entity_poly.entity_id
_entity_poly.type
_entity_poly.pdbx_seq_one_letter_code
_entity_poly.pdbx_strand_id
1 'polypeptide(L)'
;MSHRLPIRAPGSVIAVLSALCLTSCLIAPPDPASTPADAIVQIHGSGGEELGVATDYGIVFLGHTQRGGTVEYTAWYGDGPSPESGLVEPIGGGLFVTEPELAVHRSAIDFRTPKPGTRVRVVVRKGRGVREFAARVVAVEGAEGLFLAPNGELTRLGATAVGAGIFLDHDASHALIGLLSGELELT
;
A
#
# COMPACT_ATOMS: atom_id res chain seq x y z
N MET A 1 21.90 -31.49 -76.85
CA MET A 1 20.65 -31.32 -77.61
C MET A 1 19.52 -31.14 -76.62
N SER A 2 18.73 -30.09 -76.83
CA SER A 2 17.65 -29.61 -75.99
C SER A 2 16.48 -30.60 -75.96
N HIS A 3 16.00 -30.97 -74.78
CA HIS A 3 14.63 -31.45 -74.61
C HIS A 3 14.04 -30.88 -73.32
N ARG A 4 13.08 -29.97 -73.50
CA ARG A 4 12.25 -29.38 -72.46
C ARG A 4 11.20 -30.39 -71.99
N LEU A 5 10.99 -30.50 -70.69
CA LEU A 5 9.83 -31.16 -70.08
C LEU A 5 8.69 -30.14 -69.92
N PRO A 6 7.43 -30.49 -70.24
CA PRO A 6 6.28 -29.64 -69.98
C PRO A 6 5.75 -29.77 -68.53
N ILE A 7 5.29 -28.62 -68.07
CA ILE A 7 4.69 -28.29 -66.78
C ILE A 7 3.35 -29.02 -66.61
N ARG A 8 3.12 -29.61 -65.43
CA ARG A 8 1.77 -30.00 -64.97
C ARG A 8 1.55 -29.40 -63.58
N ALA A 9 0.51 -28.58 -63.47
CA ALA A 9 0.14 -27.81 -62.29
C ALA A 9 -0.26 -28.71 -61.11
N PRO A 10 0.20 -28.43 -59.87
CA PRO A 10 -0.42 -28.96 -58.67
C PRO A 10 -1.64 -28.09 -58.30
N GLY A 11 -2.76 -28.78 -58.11
CA GLY A 11 -4.04 -28.20 -57.71
C GLY A 11 -3.96 -27.47 -56.36
N SER A 12 -4.72 -26.38 -56.29
CA SER A 12 -4.91 -25.55 -55.12
C SER A 12 -5.46 -26.36 -53.95
N VAL A 13 -4.62 -26.61 -52.95
CA VAL A 13 -5.07 -27.03 -51.62
C VAL A 13 -5.59 -25.77 -50.93
N ILE A 14 -6.91 -25.71 -50.75
CA ILE A 14 -7.57 -24.68 -49.95
C ILE A 14 -7.16 -24.91 -48.50
N ALA A 15 -6.16 -24.16 -48.04
CA ALA A 15 -5.81 -24.09 -46.63
C ALA A 15 -6.92 -23.30 -45.90
N VAL A 16 -7.71 -24.01 -45.10
CA VAL A 16 -8.65 -23.40 -44.15
C VAL A 16 -7.82 -22.66 -43.11
N LEU A 17 -7.74 -21.34 -43.25
CA LEU A 17 -7.16 -20.44 -42.27
C LEU A 17 -8.13 -20.37 -41.08
N SER A 18 -8.00 -21.29 -40.13
CA SER A 18 -8.62 -21.14 -38.81
C SER A 18 -7.95 -19.97 -38.09
N ALA A 19 -8.53 -18.79 -38.23
CA ALA A 19 -8.24 -17.64 -37.41
C ALA A 19 -8.67 -17.95 -35.97
N LEU A 20 -7.72 -18.41 -35.15
CA LEU A 20 -7.85 -18.32 -33.69
C LEU A 20 -7.90 -16.83 -33.35
N CYS A 21 -9.12 -16.28 -33.25
CA CYS A 21 -9.35 -15.06 -32.50
C CYS A 21 -8.97 -15.36 -31.05
N LEU A 22 -7.74 -15.02 -30.67
CA LEU A 22 -7.36 -14.79 -29.28
C LEU A 22 -8.18 -13.58 -28.83
N THR A 23 -9.39 -13.85 -28.37
CA THR A 23 -10.19 -12.91 -27.59
C THR A 23 -9.38 -12.66 -26.33
N SER A 24 -8.52 -11.66 -26.38
CA SER A 24 -7.90 -11.09 -25.19
C SER A 24 -9.05 -10.74 -24.25
N CYS A 25 -9.18 -11.50 -23.17
CA CYS A 25 -9.88 -11.04 -21.99
C CYS A 25 -9.15 -9.77 -21.56
N LEU A 26 -9.65 -8.63 -22.02
CA LEU A 26 -9.37 -7.33 -21.45
C LEU A 26 -9.82 -7.45 -19.99
N ILE A 27 -8.86 -7.73 -19.11
CA ILE A 27 -8.97 -7.41 -17.70
C ILE A 27 -9.14 -5.89 -17.70
N ALA A 28 -10.38 -5.43 -17.62
CA ALA A 28 -10.67 -4.02 -17.46
C ALA A 28 -9.90 -3.55 -16.21
N PRO A 29 -9.11 -2.47 -16.29
CA PRO A 29 -8.55 -1.90 -15.08
C PRO A 29 -9.71 -1.56 -14.13
N PRO A 30 -9.53 -1.73 -12.80
CA PRO A 30 -10.56 -1.37 -11.84
C PRO A 30 -11.00 0.08 -12.09
N ASP A 31 -12.30 0.33 -11.92
CA ASP A 31 -12.91 1.64 -12.14
C ASP A 31 -12.17 2.70 -11.29
N PRO A 32 -11.64 3.78 -11.87
CA PRO A 32 -10.94 4.83 -11.12
C PRO A 32 -11.82 5.45 -10.01
N ALA A 33 -13.15 5.37 -10.11
CA ALA A 33 -14.06 5.81 -9.04
C ALA A 33 -14.02 4.92 -7.78
N SER A 34 -13.65 3.65 -7.94
CA SER A 34 -13.52 2.66 -6.85
C SER A 34 -12.09 2.53 -6.32
N THR A 35 -11.14 3.28 -6.89
CA THR A 35 -9.73 3.21 -6.47
C THR A 35 -9.51 4.18 -5.31
N PRO A 36 -9.06 3.70 -4.14
CA PRO A 36 -8.93 4.57 -2.99
C PRO A 36 -7.75 5.53 -3.17
N ALA A 37 -7.91 6.75 -2.67
CA ALA A 37 -7.00 7.86 -2.98
C ALA A 37 -5.60 7.64 -2.39
N ASP A 38 -5.52 6.91 -1.26
CA ASP A 38 -4.29 6.42 -0.66
C ASP A 38 -4.58 5.27 0.31
N ALA A 39 -3.51 4.66 0.81
CA ALA A 39 -3.56 3.55 1.74
C ALA A 39 -3.71 3.97 3.21
N ILE A 40 -3.77 5.27 3.55
CA ILE A 40 -3.87 5.71 4.94
C ILE A 40 -5.33 5.78 5.36
N VAL A 41 -5.66 5.10 6.45
CA VAL A 41 -6.99 5.10 7.05
C VAL A 41 -6.95 5.67 8.46
N GLN A 42 -8.11 6.13 8.94
CA GLN A 42 -8.29 6.61 10.30
C GLN A 42 -9.13 5.58 11.04
N ILE A 43 -8.56 5.00 12.10
CA ILE A 43 -9.18 3.98 12.95
C ILE A 43 -9.89 4.69 14.11
N HIS A 44 -11.15 4.35 14.32
CA HIS A 44 -11.99 4.90 15.38
C HIS A 44 -12.29 3.76 16.37
N GLY A 45 -11.51 3.73 17.46
CA GLY A 45 -11.65 2.74 18.52
C GLY A 45 -12.28 3.33 19.79
N SER A 46 -12.64 2.45 20.72
CA SER A 46 -13.20 2.88 22.02
C SER A 46 -12.27 3.80 22.84
N GLY A 47 -10.95 3.69 22.62
CA GLY A 47 -9.94 4.51 23.28
C GLY A 47 -9.56 5.79 22.53
N GLY A 48 -10.23 6.11 21.41
CA GLY A 48 -9.96 7.29 20.58
C GLY A 48 -9.61 6.95 19.13
N GLU A 49 -8.91 7.87 18.48
CA GLU A 49 -8.54 7.75 17.07
C GLU A 49 -7.04 7.45 16.89
N GLU A 50 -6.71 6.58 15.94
CA GLU A 50 -5.33 6.34 15.49
C GLU A 50 -5.28 6.17 13.97
N LEU A 51 -4.08 6.21 13.39
CA LEU A 51 -3.91 5.95 11.97
C LEU A 51 -3.60 4.46 11.73
N GLY A 52 -4.03 3.97 10.57
CA GLY A 52 -3.68 2.66 10.05
C GLY A 52 -3.29 2.74 8.58
N VAL A 53 -2.72 1.65 8.08
CA VAL A 53 -2.35 1.52 6.67
C VAL A 53 -3.01 0.29 6.07
N ALA A 54 -3.76 0.49 4.99
CA ALA A 54 -4.31 -0.58 4.17
C ALA A 54 -3.20 -1.27 3.38
N THR A 55 -3.09 -2.59 3.57
CA THR A 55 -2.09 -3.45 2.95
C THR A 55 -2.77 -4.65 2.29
N ASP A 56 -1.99 -5.49 1.60
CA ASP A 56 -2.48 -6.76 1.05
C ASP A 56 -3.01 -7.74 2.11
N TYR A 57 -2.65 -7.52 3.38
CA TYR A 57 -3.04 -8.35 4.52
C TYR A 57 -4.17 -7.72 5.36
N GLY A 58 -4.81 -6.65 4.86
CA GLY A 58 -5.79 -5.87 5.62
C GLY A 58 -5.22 -4.56 6.13
N ILE A 59 -5.95 -3.90 7.02
CA ILE A 59 -5.57 -2.63 7.61
C ILE A 59 -4.72 -2.89 8.85
N VAL A 60 -3.44 -2.48 8.81
CA VAL A 60 -2.48 -2.67 9.91
C VAL A 60 -2.34 -1.38 10.72
N PHE A 61 -2.38 -1.49 12.05
CA PHE A 61 -2.27 -0.36 12.98
C PHE A 61 -1.65 -0.79 14.32
N LEU A 62 -1.39 0.17 15.23
CA LEU A 62 -0.63 -0.06 16.47
C LEU A 62 -1.48 -0.50 17.67
N GLY A 63 -2.80 -0.39 17.57
CA GLY A 63 -3.73 -0.77 18.63
C GLY A 63 -3.55 0.06 19.90
N HIS A 64 -3.26 1.35 19.74
CA HIS A 64 -3.20 2.29 20.86
C HIS A 64 -4.60 2.63 21.37
N THR A 65 -5.60 2.62 20.50
CA THR A 65 -6.99 3.00 20.86
C THR A 65 -7.87 1.78 21.07
N GLN A 66 -7.59 0.67 20.38
CA GLN A 66 -8.33 -0.58 20.53
C GLN A 66 -7.48 -1.78 20.12
N ARG A 67 -7.54 -2.86 20.92
CA ARG A 67 -6.72 -4.08 20.73
C ARG A 67 -7.52 -5.35 20.44
N GLY A 68 -8.84 -5.22 20.30
CA GLY A 68 -9.76 -6.33 20.07
C GLY A 68 -11.19 -5.85 19.93
N GLY A 69 -12.07 -6.72 19.43
CA GLY A 69 -13.47 -6.37 19.15
C GLY A 69 -13.63 -5.56 17.85
N THR A 70 -14.81 -5.00 17.63
CA THR A 70 -15.13 -4.26 16.40
C THR A 70 -14.60 -2.83 16.46
N VAL A 71 -13.93 -2.38 15.41
CA VAL A 71 -13.57 -0.97 15.19
C VAL A 71 -14.31 -0.42 13.98
N GLU A 72 -14.58 0.87 14.01
CA GLU A 72 -14.89 1.63 12.81
C GLU A 72 -13.60 2.17 12.20
N TYR A 73 -13.54 2.30 10.89
CA TYR A 73 -12.45 2.99 10.23
C TYR A 73 -12.97 3.79 9.04
N THR A 74 -12.31 4.91 8.74
CA THR A 74 -12.63 5.71 7.56
C THR A 74 -11.67 5.33 6.43
N ALA A 75 -12.20 4.86 5.32
CA ALA A 75 -11.48 4.70 4.05
C ALA A 75 -11.76 5.92 3.15
N TRP A 76 -10.81 6.30 2.30
CA TRP A 76 -10.98 7.43 1.37
C TRP A 76 -11.01 6.96 -0.08
N TYR A 77 -12.20 7.04 -0.68
CA TYR A 77 -12.45 6.74 -2.08
C TYR A 77 -12.50 8.04 -2.90
N GLY A 78 -12.62 7.91 -4.22
CA GLY A 78 -12.69 9.06 -5.12
C GLY A 78 -13.89 10.00 -4.87
N ASP A 79 -14.95 9.49 -4.24
CA ASP A 79 -16.16 10.23 -3.86
C ASP A 79 -16.12 10.80 -2.42
N GLY A 80 -15.16 10.36 -1.60
CA GLY A 80 -14.91 10.93 -0.27
C GLY A 80 -14.63 9.89 0.81
N PRO A 81 -14.74 10.31 2.10
CA PRO A 81 -14.60 9.40 3.22
C PRO A 81 -15.80 8.45 3.30
N SER A 82 -15.54 7.16 3.41
CA SER A 82 -16.52 6.12 3.71
C SER A 82 -16.21 5.48 5.06
N PRO A 83 -17.12 5.53 6.03
CA PRO A 83 -16.98 4.79 7.27
C PRO A 83 -17.29 3.31 7.01
N GLU A 84 -16.42 2.44 7.52
CA GLU A 84 -16.51 0.99 7.43
C GLU A 84 -16.28 0.39 8.82
N SER A 85 -16.48 -0.91 8.98
CA SER A 85 -16.22 -1.61 10.24
C SER A 85 -15.49 -2.92 10.01
N GLY A 86 -14.76 -3.38 11.02
CA GLY A 86 -14.11 -4.68 10.98
C GLY A 86 -13.71 -5.19 12.36
N LEU A 87 -13.32 -6.46 12.42
CA LEU A 87 -12.88 -7.11 13.65
C LEU A 87 -11.37 -6.95 13.83
N VAL A 88 -10.96 -6.49 15.00
CA VAL A 88 -9.55 -6.34 15.35
C VAL A 88 -8.95 -7.66 15.82
N GLU A 89 -7.86 -8.05 15.19
CA GLU A 89 -7.08 -9.23 15.51
C GLU A 89 -5.60 -8.88 15.74
N PRO A 90 -4.95 -9.45 16.77
CA PRO A 90 -3.51 -9.25 16.97
C PRO A 90 -2.70 -10.10 15.99
N ILE A 91 -1.70 -9.48 15.34
CA ILE A 91 -0.78 -10.18 14.40
C ILE A 91 0.65 -10.30 14.93
N GLY A 92 0.89 -9.88 16.18
CA GLY A 92 2.19 -9.94 16.83
C GLY A 92 3.02 -8.66 16.67
N GLY A 93 4.13 -8.56 17.43
CA GLY A 93 5.03 -7.39 17.34
C GLY A 93 4.40 -6.05 17.76
N GLY A 94 3.29 -6.08 18.50
CA GLY A 94 2.52 -4.88 18.85
C GLY A 94 1.64 -4.35 17.71
N LEU A 95 1.46 -5.13 16.64
CA LEU A 95 0.61 -4.78 15.51
C LEU A 95 -0.74 -5.51 15.58
N PHE A 96 -1.75 -4.82 15.07
CA PHE A 96 -3.12 -5.30 14.95
C PHE A 96 -3.58 -5.16 13.51
N VAL A 97 -4.50 -6.03 13.11
CA VAL A 97 -5.11 -6.02 11.79
C VAL A 97 -6.63 -5.97 11.91
N THR A 98 -7.27 -5.33 10.94
CA THR A 98 -8.69 -5.54 10.66
C THR A 98 -8.86 -5.77 9.16
N GLU A 99 -9.72 -6.71 8.80
CA GLU A 99 -10.03 -6.97 7.40
C GLU A 99 -11.10 -5.98 6.91
N PRO A 100 -10.86 -5.29 5.77
CA PRO A 100 -11.84 -4.40 5.21
C PRO A 100 -12.86 -5.16 4.37
N GLU A 101 -14.16 -4.86 4.55
CA GLU A 101 -15.22 -5.45 3.73
C GLU A 101 -15.18 -4.92 2.28
N LEU A 102 -14.88 -3.63 2.12
CA LEU A 102 -14.68 -2.99 0.80
C LEU A 102 -13.20 -2.93 0.41
N ALA A 103 -12.96 -2.98 -0.90
CA ALA A 103 -11.61 -2.95 -1.46
C ALA A 103 -10.95 -1.57 -1.24
N VAL A 104 -10.05 -1.49 -0.26
CA VAL A 104 -9.20 -0.32 0.01
C VAL A 104 -7.93 -0.31 -0.86
N HIS A 105 -7.26 0.84 -1.03
CA HIS A 105 -6.00 0.94 -1.79
C HIS A 105 -4.92 0.35 -0.91
N ARG A 106 -4.17 -0.61 -1.46
CA ARG A 106 -3.23 -1.42 -0.68
C ARG A 106 -1.82 -1.03 -1.01
N SER A 107 -1.01 -0.89 0.02
CA SER A 107 0.45 -0.81 -0.12
C SER A 107 1.07 -2.17 0.17
N ALA A 108 2.03 -2.57 -0.67
CA ALA A 108 2.88 -3.72 -0.39
C ALA A 108 3.70 -3.45 0.88
N ILE A 109 3.99 -4.50 1.67
CA ILE A 109 4.87 -4.41 2.84
C ILE A 109 6.27 -4.87 2.43
N ASP A 110 7.30 -4.11 2.80
CA ASP A 110 8.71 -4.47 2.64
C ASP A 110 9.36 -4.63 4.01
N PHE A 111 9.74 -5.87 4.35
CA PHE A 111 10.32 -6.21 5.64
C PHE A 111 11.82 -5.95 5.73
N ARG A 112 12.45 -5.46 4.65
CA ARG A 112 13.89 -5.15 4.68
C ARG A 112 14.13 -3.89 5.49
N THR A 113 14.94 -4.00 6.53
CA THR A 113 15.38 -2.83 7.31
C THR A 113 16.22 -1.89 6.43
N PRO A 114 15.79 -0.64 6.21
CA PRO A 114 16.57 0.31 5.43
C PRO A 114 17.85 0.72 6.18
N LYS A 115 18.90 1.03 5.42
CA LYS A 115 20.17 1.50 5.98
C LYS A 115 20.04 2.91 6.57
N PRO A 116 20.84 3.27 7.59
CA PRO A 116 20.99 4.65 8.00
C PRO A 116 21.34 5.56 6.81
N GLY A 117 20.73 6.73 6.75
CA GLY A 117 20.82 7.68 5.64
C GLY A 117 19.79 7.48 4.52
N THR A 118 19.11 6.33 4.47
CA THR A 118 18.02 6.09 3.51
C THR A 118 16.92 7.13 3.67
N ARG A 119 16.47 7.69 2.54
CA ARG A 119 15.33 8.60 2.49
C ARG A 119 14.05 7.77 2.47
N VAL A 120 13.09 8.16 3.30
CA VAL A 120 11.78 7.54 3.38
C VAL A 120 10.71 8.62 3.25
N ARG A 121 9.52 8.21 2.82
CA ARG A 121 8.35 9.06 2.72
C ARG A 121 7.43 8.79 3.90
N VAL A 122 7.07 9.83 4.63
CA VAL A 122 6.11 9.75 5.72
C VAL A 122 4.79 10.29 5.19
N VAL A 123 3.74 9.48 5.29
CA VAL A 123 2.39 9.84 4.86
C VAL A 123 1.49 9.87 6.07
N VAL A 124 0.85 11.02 6.27
CA VAL A 124 -0.04 11.27 7.42
C VAL A 124 -1.37 11.78 6.89
N ARG A 125 -2.45 11.34 7.51
CA ARG A 125 -3.79 11.83 7.21
C ARG A 125 -4.36 12.58 8.41
N LYS A 126 -5.05 13.70 8.13
CA LYS A 126 -5.83 14.44 9.13
C LYS A 126 -7.15 14.89 8.49
N GLY A 127 -8.23 14.19 8.82
CA GLY A 127 -9.52 14.35 8.14
C GLY A 127 -9.37 14.09 6.64
N ARG A 128 -9.81 15.04 5.81
CA ARG A 128 -9.71 14.92 4.34
C ARG A 128 -8.30 15.21 3.78
N GLY A 129 -7.41 15.80 4.56
CA GLY A 129 -6.08 16.20 4.11
C GLY A 129 -5.06 15.09 4.22
N VAL A 130 -4.31 14.85 3.13
CA VAL A 130 -3.09 14.04 3.13
C VAL A 130 -1.90 14.99 3.16
N ARG A 131 -0.92 14.66 4.00
CA ARG A 131 0.37 15.35 4.03
C ARG A 131 1.47 14.33 3.86
N GLU A 132 2.39 14.66 2.97
CA GLU A 132 3.56 13.85 2.69
C GLU A 132 4.82 14.67 2.87
N PHE A 133 5.84 14.08 3.47
CA PHE A 133 7.16 14.69 3.56
C PHE A 133 8.24 13.62 3.65
N ALA A 134 9.47 14.03 3.33
CA ALA A 134 10.61 13.15 3.43
C ALA A 134 11.21 13.14 4.84
N ALA A 135 11.60 11.97 5.31
CA ALA A 135 12.45 11.78 6.49
C ALA A 135 13.69 10.98 6.10
N ARG A 136 14.66 10.89 7.02
CA ARG A 136 15.84 10.05 6.86
C ARG A 136 15.92 9.04 7.98
N VAL A 137 16.29 7.82 7.64
CA VAL A 137 16.59 6.78 8.61
C VAL A 137 17.90 7.10 9.32
N VAL A 138 17.95 6.90 10.63
CA VAL A 138 19.16 7.06 11.45
C VAL A 138 19.40 5.82 12.29
N ALA A 139 20.67 5.58 12.61
CA ALA A 139 21.04 4.65 13.69
C ALA A 139 21.12 5.44 14.99
N VAL A 140 20.68 4.82 16.08
CA VAL A 140 20.76 5.37 17.43
C VAL A 140 21.65 4.43 18.25
N GLU A 141 22.71 4.96 18.84
CA GLU A 141 23.60 4.17 19.68
C GLU A 141 22.84 3.63 20.89
N GLY A 142 22.97 2.32 21.15
CA GLY A 142 22.28 1.67 22.26
C GLY A 142 20.79 1.38 22.04
N ALA A 143 20.24 1.64 20.85
CA ALA A 143 18.84 1.33 20.53
C ALA A 143 18.71 0.48 19.26
N GLU A 144 17.82 -0.51 19.30
CA GLU A 144 17.46 -1.34 18.16
C GLU A 144 16.16 -0.85 17.51
N GLY A 145 16.07 -0.94 16.18
CA GLY A 145 14.86 -0.62 15.43
C GLY A 145 15.07 0.40 14.30
N LEU A 146 13.95 0.87 13.75
CA LEU A 146 13.91 1.88 12.70
C LEU A 146 13.67 3.26 13.30
N PHE A 147 14.67 4.13 13.25
CA PHE A 147 14.57 5.50 13.75
C PHE A 147 14.61 6.51 12.61
N LEU A 148 13.86 7.60 12.76
CA LEU A 148 13.86 8.72 11.82
C LEU A 148 14.55 9.92 12.44
N ALA A 149 15.38 10.61 11.65
CA ALA A 149 15.98 11.88 12.07
C ALA A 149 14.87 12.91 12.37
N PRO A 150 14.93 13.63 13.50
CA PRO A 150 13.98 14.68 13.80
C PRO A 150 14.04 15.76 12.71
N ASN A 151 12.87 16.26 12.31
CA ASN A 151 12.76 17.39 11.40
C ASN A 151 11.51 18.21 11.75
N GLY A 152 11.44 19.44 11.25
CA GLY A 152 10.34 20.35 11.59
C GLY A 152 8.96 19.89 11.12
N GLU A 153 8.87 18.92 10.20
CA GLU A 153 7.59 18.28 9.82
C GLU A 153 7.16 17.28 10.90
N LEU A 154 8.05 16.35 11.29
CA LEU A 154 7.82 15.34 12.34
C LEU A 154 7.45 15.98 13.68
N THR A 155 8.24 16.94 14.14
CA THR A 155 8.01 17.62 15.44
C THR A 155 6.65 18.32 15.48
N ARG A 156 6.15 18.82 14.35
CA ARG A 156 4.84 19.50 14.29
C ARG A 156 3.64 18.56 14.34
N LEU A 157 3.83 17.26 14.10
CA LEU A 157 2.71 16.31 14.10
C LEU A 157 2.30 15.89 15.51
N GLY A 158 3.26 15.83 16.44
CA GLY A 158 3.03 15.34 17.80
C GLY A 158 2.35 13.96 17.82
N ALA A 159 1.50 13.73 18.82
CA ALA A 159 0.79 12.45 19.00
C ALA A 159 -0.13 12.07 17.83
N THR A 160 -0.55 13.02 16.98
CA THR A 160 -1.48 12.74 15.87
C THR A 160 -0.86 12.00 14.70
N ALA A 161 0.47 11.82 14.68
CA ALA A 161 1.13 11.02 13.66
C ALA A 161 1.36 9.56 14.06
N VAL A 162 0.96 9.15 15.26
CA VAL A 162 1.01 7.74 15.63
C VAL A 162 0.17 6.92 14.64
N GLY A 163 0.78 5.87 14.10
CA GLY A 163 0.20 5.03 13.04
C GLY A 163 0.42 5.56 11.62
N ALA A 164 1.08 6.72 11.44
CA ALA A 164 1.43 7.23 10.12
C ALA A 164 2.30 6.21 9.36
N GLY A 165 2.03 6.06 8.07
CA GLY A 165 2.75 5.12 7.22
C GLY A 165 4.13 5.64 6.85
N ILE A 166 5.14 4.79 7.01
CA ILE A 166 6.53 5.03 6.57
C ILE A 166 6.79 4.19 5.34
N PHE A 167 7.09 4.83 4.22
CA PHE A 167 7.24 4.19 2.93
C PHE A 167 8.66 4.33 2.38
N LEU A 168 9.13 3.27 1.72
CA LEU A 168 10.29 3.30 0.86
C LEU A 168 9.82 3.54 -0.58
N ASP A 169 10.45 4.50 -1.26
CA ASP A 169 10.17 4.76 -2.68
C ASP A 169 10.89 3.71 -3.54
N HIS A 170 10.13 2.98 -4.36
CA HIS A 170 10.63 2.02 -5.35
C HIS A 170 10.05 2.35 -6.72
N ASP A 171 10.81 3.00 -7.59
CA ASP A 171 10.42 3.36 -8.97
C ASP A 171 8.98 3.91 -9.09
N ALA A 172 8.01 3.05 -9.39
CA ALA A 172 6.59 3.38 -9.62
C ALA A 172 5.66 2.99 -8.45
N SER A 173 6.19 2.47 -7.35
CA SER A 173 5.42 1.98 -6.20
C SER A 173 6.06 2.43 -4.88
N HIS A 174 5.25 2.41 -3.83
CA HIS A 174 5.73 2.69 -2.48
C HIS A 174 5.46 1.47 -1.62
N ALA A 175 6.49 1.01 -0.92
CA ALA A 175 6.35 -0.13 0.00
C ALA A 175 6.34 0.37 1.45
N LEU A 176 5.35 -0.08 2.22
CA LEU A 176 5.26 0.17 3.65
C LEU A 176 6.39 -0.58 4.36
N ILE A 177 7.21 0.15 5.11
CA ILE A 177 8.32 -0.42 5.89
C ILE A 177 8.11 -0.27 7.40
N GLY A 178 7.10 0.48 7.83
CA GLY A 178 6.79 0.65 9.24
C GLY A 178 5.68 1.66 9.50
N LEU A 179 5.23 1.69 10.74
CA LEU A 179 4.29 2.67 11.27
C LEU A 179 5.01 3.55 12.30
N LEU A 180 4.75 4.86 12.27
CA LEU A 180 5.29 5.76 13.28
C LEU A 180 4.69 5.42 14.65
N SER A 181 5.51 4.97 15.60
CA SER A 181 5.04 4.52 16.92
C SER A 181 5.14 5.58 18.01
N GLY A 182 6.02 6.56 17.86
CA GLY A 182 6.21 7.62 18.84
C GLY A 182 7.50 8.40 18.66
N GLU A 183 7.86 9.14 19.70
CA GLU A 183 9.09 9.92 19.81
C GLU A 183 10.00 9.32 20.90
N LEU A 184 11.31 9.40 20.69
CA LEU A 184 12.32 8.95 21.62
C LEU A 184 13.25 10.13 21.96
N GLU A 185 13.27 10.52 23.23
CA GLU A 185 14.26 11.44 23.77
C GLU A 185 15.47 10.65 24.31
N LEU A 186 16.66 11.01 23.84
CA LEU A 186 17.93 10.42 24.30
C LEU A 186 18.54 11.36 25.34
N THR A 187 18.78 10.83 26.54
CA THR A 187 19.42 11.56 27.65
C THR A 187 20.88 11.20 27.81
#